data_AF-A0A956C085-F1
#
_entry.id   AF-A0A956C085-F1
#
_cell.length_a   1.000
_cell.length_b   1.000
_cell.length_c   1.000
_cell.angle_alpha   90.00
_cell.angle_beta   90.00
_cell.angle_gamma   90.00
#
_symmetry.space_group_name_H-M   'P 1'
#
loop_
_entity.id
_entity.type
_entity.pdbx_description
1 polymer ?
#
loop_
_entity_poly.entity_id
_entity_poly.type
_entity_poly.pdbx_seq_one_letter_code
_entity_poly.pdbx_strand_id
1 'polypeptide(L)'
;MVKNTGEAVFLGCAILATVRPVRHRYRDPLDEVWIAAAQGMGIRVERSDGAYATFDGKGGLLIGEGSTLDPDDCLAQMILHEICHSLVQGEDALGEVDWGLDNETDRDREREHACLRLQAMLLDLHGLREVLAPTTEHRAFYDGLGPVPIVPGFDRSSVLARLGWHRRHRAPWGPHLSRALESTATIVREVAPFSAADSLLGRVTTEEPHPLGAPFGAPASRCSSCAWAKDAGRAKVCLQFDERSVDPTWLGCARWEPRVDCGTCGACCREAFTAVDVEASEPFAVQHPGLVTRDGQHLYVLRPGGRCVALRGGIAPGDPFRCDHYDARPRSCRDFEEGSRNCLAARQKVGLSL
;
A
#
# COMPACT_ATOMS: atom_id res chain seq x y z
N MET A 1 5.16 81.35 -50.83
CA MET A 1 4.06 80.38 -50.68
C MET A 1 4.09 79.44 -51.87
N VAL A 2 4.73 78.28 -51.73
CA VAL A 2 4.58 77.15 -52.66
C VAL A 2 4.37 75.95 -51.75
N LYS A 3 3.12 75.50 -51.62
CA LYS A 3 2.77 74.29 -50.87
C LYS A 3 2.77 73.13 -51.86
N ASN A 4 3.77 72.26 -51.70
CA ASN A 4 3.92 71.02 -52.43
C ASN A 4 3.06 69.95 -51.73
N THR A 5 2.05 69.42 -52.41
CA THR A 5 1.19 68.33 -51.91
C THR A 5 1.80 67.00 -52.28
N GLY A 6 2.55 66.41 -51.34
CA GLY A 6 2.97 65.01 -51.42
C GLY A 6 1.95 64.11 -50.73
N GLU A 7 1.16 63.37 -51.50
CA GLU A 7 0.37 62.26 -51.01
C GLU A 7 1.29 61.04 -50.80
N ALA A 8 1.52 60.68 -49.55
CA ALA A 8 2.15 59.42 -49.19
C ALA A 8 1.07 58.32 -49.18
N VAL A 9 1.10 57.45 -50.20
CA VAL A 9 0.32 56.21 -50.23
C VAL A 9 0.94 55.25 -49.21
N PHE A 10 0.35 55.17 -48.02
CA PHE A 10 0.61 54.07 -47.09
C PHE A 10 -0.04 52.80 -47.65
N LEU A 11 0.76 51.98 -48.32
CA LEU A 11 0.39 50.61 -48.66
C LEU A 11 0.30 49.82 -47.34
N GLY A 12 -0.90 49.78 -46.77
CA GLY A 12 -1.22 48.97 -45.60
C GLY A 12 -1.04 47.50 -45.93
N CYS A 13 0.11 46.94 -45.55
CA CYS A 13 0.33 45.50 -45.54
C CYS A 13 -0.55 44.93 -44.41
N ALA A 14 -1.80 44.60 -44.74
CA ALA A 14 -2.67 43.86 -43.85
C ALA A 14 -2.14 42.43 -43.75
N ILE A 15 -1.24 42.20 -42.80
CA ILE A 15 -0.93 40.86 -42.33
C ILE A 15 -2.20 40.35 -41.65
N LEU A 16 -3.07 39.71 -42.42
CA LEU A 16 -4.10 38.84 -41.87
C LEU A 16 -3.36 37.72 -41.15
N ALA A 17 -3.18 37.88 -39.84
CA ALA A 17 -2.65 36.85 -38.96
C ALA A 17 -3.64 35.67 -39.03
N THR A 18 -3.33 34.71 -39.90
CA THR A 18 -4.05 33.45 -39.97
C THR A 18 -3.67 32.66 -38.72
N VAL A 19 -4.48 32.79 -37.68
CA VAL A 19 -4.28 32.03 -36.44
C VAL A 19 -4.49 30.55 -36.78
N ARG A 20 -3.44 29.74 -36.58
CA ARG A 20 -3.52 28.29 -36.76
C ARG A 20 -4.63 27.75 -35.84
N PRO A 21 -5.59 26.95 -36.37
CA PRO A 21 -6.65 26.39 -35.55
C PRO A 21 -6.09 25.43 -34.50
N VAL A 22 -6.56 25.57 -33.26
CA VAL A 22 -6.20 24.68 -32.15
C VAL A 22 -6.86 23.32 -32.38
N ARG A 23 -6.04 22.29 -32.61
CA ARG A 23 -6.49 20.89 -32.80
C ARG A 23 -6.23 19.99 -31.59
N HIS A 24 -5.31 20.41 -30.72
CA HIS A 24 -4.86 19.66 -29.57
C HIS A 24 -4.71 20.61 -28.38
N ARG A 25 -4.97 20.09 -27.19
CA ARG A 25 -4.74 20.80 -25.93
C ARG A 25 -3.61 20.10 -25.20
N TYR A 26 -2.72 20.87 -24.58
CA TYR A 26 -1.76 20.33 -23.64
C TYR A 26 -2.50 19.79 -22.42
N ARG A 27 -2.00 18.69 -21.88
CA ARG A 27 -2.46 18.08 -20.64
C ARG A 27 -1.22 17.62 -19.88
N ASP A 28 -1.29 17.71 -18.56
CA ASP A 28 -0.20 17.27 -17.71
C ASP A 28 0.01 15.75 -17.89
N PRO A 29 1.24 15.28 -18.18
CA PRO A 29 1.51 13.87 -18.35
C PRO A 29 1.19 13.00 -17.12
N LEU A 30 1.37 13.52 -15.90
CA LEU A 30 1.02 12.80 -14.68
C LEU A 30 -0.50 12.68 -14.54
N ASP A 31 -1.26 13.75 -14.86
CA ASP A 31 -2.72 13.69 -14.86
C ASP A 31 -3.24 12.61 -15.81
N GLU A 32 -2.69 12.54 -17.04
CA GLU A 32 -3.08 11.51 -18.02
C GLU A 32 -2.80 10.08 -17.51
N VAL A 33 -1.64 9.87 -16.88
CA VAL A 33 -1.28 8.57 -16.28
C VAL A 33 -2.27 8.15 -15.20
N TRP A 34 -2.58 9.05 -14.26
CA TRP A 34 -3.43 8.71 -13.12
C TRP A 34 -4.91 8.66 -13.45
N ILE A 35 -5.39 9.50 -14.38
CA ILE A 35 -6.76 9.38 -14.92
C ILE A 35 -6.93 8.05 -15.64
N ALA A 36 -5.97 7.64 -16.48
CA ALA A 36 -6.04 6.35 -17.17
C ALA A 36 -5.95 5.16 -16.19
N ALA A 37 -5.16 5.29 -15.12
CA ALA A 37 -5.09 4.28 -14.07
C ALA A 37 -6.41 4.14 -13.33
N ALA A 38 -7.00 5.26 -12.87
CA ALA A 38 -8.31 5.30 -12.23
C ALA A 38 -9.40 4.69 -13.13
N GLN A 39 -9.44 5.07 -14.41
CA GLN A 39 -10.39 4.52 -15.38
C GLN A 39 -10.25 3.01 -15.53
N GLY A 40 -9.01 2.49 -15.54
CA GLY A 40 -8.76 1.06 -15.56
C GLY A 40 -9.26 0.30 -14.34
N MET A 41 -9.34 0.98 -13.19
CA MET A 41 -9.94 0.46 -11.95
C MET A 41 -11.47 0.66 -11.89
N GLY A 42 -12.08 1.22 -12.94
CA GLY A 42 -13.52 1.53 -12.97
C GLY A 42 -13.88 2.87 -12.32
N ILE A 43 -12.91 3.75 -12.07
CA ILE A 43 -13.09 5.06 -11.45
C ILE A 43 -13.06 6.16 -12.52
N ARG A 44 -14.10 6.97 -12.55
CA ARG A 44 -14.25 8.16 -13.40
C ARG A 44 -13.92 9.38 -12.57
N VAL A 45 -12.80 10.02 -12.90
CA VAL A 45 -12.36 11.25 -12.23
C VAL A 45 -13.02 12.46 -12.89
N GLU A 46 -13.63 13.32 -12.07
CA GLU A 46 -14.19 14.60 -12.49
C GLU A 46 -13.67 15.72 -11.57
N ARG A 47 -13.48 16.93 -12.13
CA ARG A 47 -13.02 18.10 -11.36
C ARG A 47 -14.23 18.93 -10.94
N SER A 48 -14.23 19.43 -9.70
CA SER A 48 -15.32 20.22 -9.14
C SER A 48 -14.79 21.27 -8.16
N ASP A 49 -15.47 22.41 -8.04
CA ASP A 49 -15.24 23.43 -7.01
C ASP A 49 -16.04 23.16 -5.71
N GLY A 50 -16.88 22.12 -5.69
CA GLY A 50 -17.81 21.82 -4.59
C GLY A 50 -17.30 20.81 -3.56
N ALA A 51 -16.14 20.20 -3.76
CA ALA A 51 -15.56 19.21 -2.84
C ALA A 51 -14.03 19.18 -2.96
N TYR A 52 -13.35 18.78 -1.87
CA TYR A 52 -11.89 18.57 -1.89
C TYR A 52 -11.55 17.23 -2.56
N ALA A 53 -12.11 16.12 -2.05
CA ALA A 53 -12.20 14.82 -2.73
C ALA A 53 -13.42 14.05 -2.20
N THR A 54 -14.15 13.34 -3.06
CA THR A 54 -15.22 12.44 -2.62
C THR A 54 -15.51 11.36 -3.67
N PHE A 55 -15.76 10.13 -3.21
CA PHE A 55 -16.13 8.98 -4.02
C PHE A 55 -17.61 8.62 -3.80
N ASP A 56 -18.36 8.42 -4.88
CA ASP A 56 -19.82 8.26 -4.82
C ASP A 56 -20.32 6.82 -4.57
N GLY A 57 -19.42 5.84 -4.41
CA GLY A 57 -19.76 4.41 -4.30
C GLY A 57 -20.18 3.76 -5.62
N LYS A 58 -20.20 4.49 -6.73
CA LYS A 58 -20.72 4.07 -8.04
C LYS A 58 -19.71 4.29 -9.18
N GLY A 59 -18.46 4.56 -8.81
CA GLY A 59 -17.36 4.76 -9.75
C GLY A 59 -17.09 6.22 -10.09
N GLY A 60 -17.79 7.19 -9.51
CA GLY A 60 -17.48 8.62 -9.66
C GLY A 60 -16.54 9.09 -8.54
N LEU A 61 -15.43 9.71 -8.92
CA LEU A 61 -14.50 10.37 -8.00
C LEU A 61 -14.42 11.86 -8.35
N LEU A 62 -14.94 12.71 -7.47
CA LEU A 62 -14.84 14.17 -7.58
C LEU A 62 -13.56 14.63 -6.88
N ILE A 63 -12.76 15.45 -7.55
CA ILE A 63 -11.55 16.07 -6.98
C ILE A 63 -11.61 17.59 -7.20
N GLY A 64 -11.24 18.34 -6.17
CA GLY A 64 -11.18 19.80 -6.16
C GLY A 64 -10.48 20.40 -7.39
N GLU A 65 -10.91 21.56 -7.87
CA GLU A 65 -10.17 22.36 -8.85
C GLU A 65 -8.91 22.99 -8.24
N GLY A 66 -8.00 23.54 -9.07
CA GLY A 66 -6.74 24.10 -8.57
C GLY A 66 -6.90 25.25 -7.56
N SER A 67 -8.06 25.91 -7.52
CA SER A 67 -8.38 26.95 -6.53
C SER A 67 -8.81 26.40 -5.17
N THR A 68 -9.21 25.13 -5.09
CA THR A 68 -9.67 24.47 -3.85
C THR A 68 -8.61 23.58 -3.22
N LEU A 69 -7.50 23.33 -3.93
CA LEU A 69 -6.39 22.49 -3.48
C LEU A 69 -5.22 23.33 -2.95
N ASP A 70 -4.37 22.72 -2.11
CA ASP A 70 -3.16 23.37 -1.62
C ASP A 70 -2.17 23.62 -2.78
N PRO A 71 -1.27 24.62 -2.68
CA PRO A 71 -0.37 24.99 -3.77
C PRO A 71 0.55 23.87 -4.28
N ASP A 72 0.78 22.86 -3.46
CA ASP A 72 1.59 21.68 -3.75
C ASP A 72 0.75 20.41 -3.97
N ASP A 73 -0.59 20.51 -3.99
CA ASP A 73 -1.44 19.42 -4.48
C ASP A 73 -1.37 19.29 -6.01
N CYS A 74 -1.36 18.04 -6.47
CA CYS A 74 -1.58 17.72 -7.87
C CYS A 74 -2.63 16.62 -8.03
N LEU A 75 -3.27 16.54 -9.20
CA LEU A 75 -4.32 15.55 -9.44
C LEU A 75 -3.82 14.11 -9.28
N ALA A 76 -2.60 13.84 -9.74
CA ALA A 76 -1.93 12.55 -9.59
C ALA A 76 -1.85 12.09 -8.12
N GLN A 77 -1.45 13.00 -7.22
CA GLN A 77 -1.38 12.75 -5.79
C GLN A 77 -2.77 12.50 -5.19
N MET A 78 -3.76 13.32 -5.54
CA MET A 78 -5.13 13.15 -5.07
C MET A 78 -5.73 11.80 -5.49
N ILE A 79 -5.54 11.40 -6.75
CA ILE A 79 -6.01 10.09 -7.24
C ILE A 79 -5.28 8.94 -6.50
N LEU A 80 -3.96 9.05 -6.30
CA LEU A 80 -3.21 8.03 -5.56
C LEU A 80 -3.71 7.87 -4.13
N HIS A 81 -3.99 8.97 -3.44
CA HIS A 81 -4.50 8.96 -2.08
C HIS A 81 -5.84 8.22 -1.97
N GLU A 82 -6.78 8.53 -2.87
CA GLU A 82 -8.07 7.84 -2.95
C GLU A 82 -7.94 6.35 -3.27
N ILE A 83 -6.99 5.98 -4.14
CA ILE A 83 -6.68 4.57 -4.40
C ILE A 83 -6.10 3.89 -3.15
N CYS A 84 -5.29 4.59 -2.35
CA CYS A 84 -4.77 4.06 -1.09
C CYS A 84 -5.89 3.83 -0.06
N HIS A 85 -6.89 4.71 0.00
CA HIS A 85 -8.10 4.46 0.77
C HIS A 85 -8.83 3.21 0.31
N SER A 86 -9.13 3.13 -0.99
CA SER A 86 -9.76 1.95 -1.59
C SER A 86 -9.01 0.65 -1.23
N LEU A 87 -7.68 0.65 -1.31
CA LEU A 87 -6.85 -0.49 -0.92
C LEU A 87 -6.93 -0.83 0.57
N VAL A 88 -6.91 0.17 1.45
CA VAL A 88 -6.98 -0.02 2.92
C VAL A 88 -8.34 -0.60 3.32
N GLN A 89 -9.42 -0.08 2.74
CA GLN A 89 -10.78 -0.52 3.04
C GLN A 89 -11.08 -1.90 2.44
N GLY A 90 -10.58 -2.15 1.24
CA GLY A 90 -10.72 -3.42 0.56
C GLY A 90 -11.98 -3.54 -0.30
N GLU A 91 -12.17 -4.73 -0.86
CA GLU A 91 -13.16 -4.98 -1.92
C GLU A 91 -14.60 -4.73 -1.47
N ASP A 92 -14.92 -5.02 -0.20
CA ASP A 92 -16.27 -4.85 0.35
C ASP A 92 -16.71 -3.37 0.39
N ALA A 93 -15.76 -2.44 0.36
CA ALA A 93 -16.02 -1.00 0.43
C ALA A 93 -16.06 -0.30 -0.93
N LEU A 94 -15.85 -1.01 -2.04
CA LEU A 94 -15.82 -0.43 -3.38
C LEU A 94 -17.17 0.15 -3.83
N GLY A 95 -18.27 -0.28 -3.19
CA GLY A 95 -19.63 0.21 -3.45
C GLY A 95 -20.11 1.29 -2.47
N GLU A 96 -19.28 1.68 -1.52
CA GLU A 96 -19.64 2.61 -0.45
C GLU A 96 -19.16 4.03 -0.76
N VAL A 97 -19.95 5.03 -0.35
CA VAL A 97 -19.54 6.45 -0.43
C VAL A 97 -18.26 6.64 0.38
N ASP A 98 -17.29 7.35 -0.20
CA ASP A 98 -15.96 7.58 0.38
C ASP A 98 -15.31 6.29 0.91
N TRP A 99 -15.52 5.16 0.22
CA TRP A 99 -14.98 3.86 0.62
C TRP A 99 -15.47 3.41 2.02
N GLY A 100 -16.63 3.91 2.45
CA GLY A 100 -17.19 3.68 3.78
C GLY A 100 -16.52 4.47 4.91
N LEU A 101 -15.69 5.47 4.58
CA LEU A 101 -15.08 6.36 5.56
C LEU A 101 -16.09 7.38 6.10
N ASP A 102 -15.85 7.79 7.34
CA ASP A 102 -16.42 9.01 7.91
C ASP A 102 -15.36 10.10 7.91
N ASN A 103 -15.59 11.10 7.06
CA ASN A 103 -14.71 12.25 6.86
C ASN A 103 -15.09 13.44 7.77
N GLU A 104 -16.15 13.32 8.58
CA GLU A 104 -16.64 14.38 9.45
C GLU A 104 -16.18 14.22 10.92
N THR A 105 -15.70 13.02 11.29
CA THR A 105 -15.29 12.72 12.65
C THR A 105 -13.97 11.95 12.74
N ASP A 106 -13.38 11.89 13.94
CA ASP A 106 -12.16 11.12 14.21
C ASP A 106 -12.34 9.59 14.14
N ARG A 107 -13.54 9.08 13.81
CA ARG A 107 -13.87 7.64 13.81
C ARG A 107 -12.88 6.81 13.00
N ASP A 108 -12.49 7.31 11.83
CA ASP A 108 -11.66 6.57 10.87
C ASP A 108 -10.21 7.07 10.79
N ARG A 109 -9.75 7.84 11.79
CA ARG A 109 -8.37 8.35 11.85
C ARG A 109 -7.28 7.29 11.73
N GLU A 110 -7.48 6.08 12.27
CA GLU A 110 -6.52 4.98 12.11
C GLU A 110 -6.45 4.46 10.66
N ARG A 111 -7.56 4.57 9.91
CA ARG A 111 -7.63 4.17 8.50
C ARG A 111 -6.99 5.23 7.61
N GLU A 112 -7.15 6.50 7.96
CA GLU A 112 -6.40 7.60 7.35
C GLU A 112 -4.89 7.38 7.53
N HIS A 113 -4.44 7.14 8.77
CA HIS A 113 -3.04 6.81 9.02
C HIS A 113 -2.57 5.57 8.24
N ALA A 114 -3.43 4.56 8.06
CA ALA A 114 -3.10 3.40 7.23
C ALA A 114 -2.95 3.74 5.74
N CYS A 115 -3.81 4.63 5.22
CA CYS A 115 -3.74 5.17 3.86
C CYS A 115 -2.38 5.85 3.63
N LEU A 116 -2.02 6.77 4.53
CA LEU A 116 -0.76 7.52 4.48
C LEU A 116 0.47 6.60 4.56
N ARG A 117 0.45 5.59 5.44
CA ARG A 117 1.52 4.59 5.51
C ARG A 117 1.64 3.77 4.23
N LEU A 118 0.52 3.33 3.67
CA LEU A 118 0.49 2.58 2.42
C LEU A 118 1.00 3.43 1.24
N GLN A 119 0.57 4.69 1.16
CA GLN A 119 1.04 5.65 0.17
C GLN A 119 2.56 5.81 0.24
N ALA A 120 3.12 6.06 1.44
CA ALA A 120 4.57 6.14 1.64
C ALA A 120 5.28 4.85 1.18
N MET A 121 4.77 3.67 1.56
CA MET A 121 5.37 2.39 1.14
C MET A 121 5.38 2.20 -0.37
N LEU A 122 4.31 2.58 -1.06
CA LEU A 122 4.21 2.47 -2.52
C LEU A 122 5.18 3.42 -3.21
N LEU A 123 5.28 4.66 -2.71
CA LEU A 123 6.13 5.70 -3.28
C LEU A 123 7.62 5.46 -3.00
N ASP A 124 7.96 4.91 -1.84
CA ASP A 124 9.35 4.58 -1.46
C ASP A 124 9.99 3.62 -2.47
N LEU A 125 9.21 2.67 -3.04
CA LEU A 125 9.72 1.76 -4.08
C LEU A 125 10.26 2.46 -5.33
N HIS A 126 9.83 3.70 -5.54
CA HIS A 126 10.04 4.45 -6.77
C HIS A 126 10.76 5.78 -6.54
N GLY A 127 11.18 6.08 -5.30
CA GLY A 127 11.79 7.36 -4.94
C GLY A 127 10.83 8.55 -5.01
N LEU A 128 9.52 8.30 -4.94
CA LEU A 128 8.46 9.31 -5.16
C LEU A 128 7.87 9.87 -3.85
N ARG A 129 8.46 9.55 -2.69
CA ARG A 129 7.85 9.80 -1.38
C ARG A 129 7.49 11.26 -1.13
N GLU A 130 8.39 12.18 -1.48
CA GLU A 130 8.18 13.63 -1.39
C GLU A 130 7.38 14.18 -2.57
N VAL A 131 7.51 13.56 -3.75
CA VAL A 131 6.90 14.04 -5.00
C VAL A 131 5.37 13.95 -4.96
N LEU A 132 4.84 12.88 -4.37
CA LEU A 132 3.41 12.64 -4.20
C LEU A 132 3.04 12.50 -2.71
N ALA A 133 3.69 13.28 -1.85
CA ALA A 133 3.31 13.37 -0.44
C ALA A 133 1.88 13.94 -0.30
N PRO A 134 1.11 13.54 0.72
CA PRO A 134 -0.27 13.99 0.91
C PRO A 134 -0.35 15.47 1.33
N THR A 135 -1.41 16.09 0.83
CA THR A 135 -1.76 17.54 0.69
C THR A 135 -2.46 18.31 1.80
N THR A 136 -2.44 17.93 3.08
CA THR A 136 -3.45 18.44 4.05
C THR A 136 -2.95 18.54 5.50
N GLU A 137 -3.87 18.61 6.47
CA GLU A 137 -3.60 18.42 7.90
C GLU A 137 -2.87 17.11 8.24
N HIS A 138 -2.81 16.16 7.30
CA HIS A 138 -2.09 14.89 7.43
C HIS A 138 -0.58 14.97 7.19
N ARG A 139 -0.05 16.11 6.69
CA ARG A 139 1.39 16.33 6.47
C ARG A 139 2.22 16.00 7.70
N ALA A 140 1.81 16.50 8.87
CA ALA A 140 2.56 16.29 10.11
C ALA A 140 2.72 14.79 10.46
N PHE A 141 1.70 13.96 10.18
CA PHE A 141 1.81 12.52 10.37
C PHE A 141 2.71 11.89 9.31
N TYR A 142 2.51 12.23 8.03
CA TYR A 142 3.25 11.67 6.90
C TYR A 142 4.74 12.01 6.96
N ASP A 143 5.10 13.26 7.25
CA ASP A 143 6.47 13.73 7.41
C ASP A 143 7.15 13.12 8.65
N GLY A 144 6.35 12.76 9.66
CA GLY A 144 6.80 12.02 10.85
C GLY A 144 7.08 10.53 10.57
N LEU A 145 6.71 10.01 9.40
CA LEU A 145 7.02 8.63 9.03
C LEU A 145 8.53 8.50 8.77
N GLY A 146 9.18 7.58 9.49
CA GLY A 146 10.57 7.23 9.23
C GLY A 146 10.77 6.48 7.88
N PRO A 147 12.01 6.08 7.56
CA PRO A 147 12.33 5.36 6.31
C PRO A 147 11.62 4.00 6.19
N VAL A 148 11.08 3.48 7.30
CA VAL A 148 10.17 2.33 7.31
C VAL A 148 8.80 2.84 7.76
N PRO A 149 7.84 3.04 6.83
CA PRO A 149 6.53 3.62 7.15
C PRO A 149 5.66 2.73 8.04
N ILE A 150 6.01 1.46 8.24
CA ILE A 150 5.21 0.49 8.98
C ILE A 150 5.94 0.11 10.26
N VAL A 151 5.25 0.21 11.40
CA VAL A 151 5.82 -0.25 12.67
C VAL A 151 5.59 -1.75 12.86
N PRO A 152 6.49 -2.47 13.55
CA PRO A 152 6.27 -3.87 13.92
C PRO A 152 5.10 -4.03 14.90
N GLY A 153 4.48 -5.21 14.90
CA GLY A 153 3.46 -5.59 15.88
C GLY A 153 2.03 -5.35 15.40
N PHE A 154 1.16 -4.97 16.34
CA PHE A 154 -0.30 -4.90 16.17
C PHE A 154 -0.85 -3.47 16.05
N ASP A 155 0.00 -2.49 15.76
CA ASP A 155 -0.46 -1.15 15.45
C ASP A 155 -1.49 -1.21 14.32
N ARG A 156 -2.70 -0.72 14.58
CA ARG A 156 -3.84 -0.95 13.69
C ARG A 156 -3.64 -0.31 12.32
N SER A 157 -3.05 0.89 12.28
CA SER A 157 -2.75 1.57 11.01
C SER A 157 -1.74 0.78 10.18
N SER A 158 -0.72 0.20 10.81
CA SER A 158 0.27 -0.67 10.18
C SER A 158 -0.32 -1.98 9.66
N VAL A 159 -1.21 -2.61 10.43
CA VAL A 159 -1.91 -3.84 10.01
C VAL A 159 -2.75 -3.58 8.76
N LEU A 160 -3.56 -2.51 8.78
CA LEU A 160 -4.42 -2.12 7.66
C LEU A 160 -3.61 -1.77 6.41
N ALA A 161 -2.51 -1.01 6.57
CA ALA A 161 -1.62 -0.68 5.46
C ALA A 161 -0.98 -1.93 4.84
N ARG A 162 -0.55 -2.92 5.64
CA ARG A 162 -0.05 -4.21 5.12
C ARG A 162 -1.14 -4.99 4.37
N LEU A 163 -2.39 -4.97 4.84
CA LEU A 163 -3.51 -5.59 4.11
C LEU A 163 -3.76 -4.90 2.76
N GLY A 164 -3.76 -3.56 2.73
CA GLY A 164 -3.85 -2.80 1.49
C GLY A 164 -2.68 -3.07 0.53
N TRP A 165 -1.46 -3.18 1.07
CA TRP A 165 -0.29 -3.58 0.31
C TRP A 165 -0.51 -4.91 -0.42
N HIS A 166 -1.01 -5.94 0.25
CA HIS A 166 -1.26 -7.26 -0.36
C HIS A 166 -2.33 -7.26 -1.47
N ARG A 167 -3.25 -6.29 -1.44
CA ARG A 167 -4.32 -6.13 -2.44
C ARG A 167 -3.84 -5.48 -3.73
N ARG A 168 -2.76 -4.68 -3.70
CA ARG A 168 -2.31 -3.83 -4.82
C ARG A 168 -2.10 -4.54 -6.18
N HIS A 169 -1.83 -5.85 -6.15
CA HIS A 169 -1.59 -6.67 -7.34
C HIS A 169 -2.83 -7.40 -7.85
N ARG A 170 -3.97 -7.25 -7.17
CA ARG A 170 -5.24 -7.92 -7.47
C ARG A 170 -6.19 -6.95 -8.13
N ALA A 171 -7.16 -7.48 -8.87
CA ALA A 171 -8.26 -6.66 -9.39
C ALA A 171 -9.05 -6.02 -8.22
N PRO A 172 -9.57 -4.80 -8.37
CA PRO A 172 -9.48 -3.95 -9.55
C PRO A 172 -8.19 -3.12 -9.67
N TRP A 173 -7.35 -3.07 -8.62
CA TRP A 173 -6.19 -2.16 -8.55
C TRP A 173 -5.04 -2.56 -9.48
N GLY A 174 -4.61 -3.82 -9.43
CA GLY A 174 -3.60 -4.38 -10.32
C GLY A 174 -4.19 -4.70 -11.68
N PRO A 175 -3.49 -4.44 -12.81
CA PRO A 175 -2.12 -3.93 -12.93
C PRO A 175 -2.03 -2.39 -13.09
N HIS A 176 -3.13 -1.66 -12.88
CA HIS A 176 -3.23 -0.23 -13.18
C HIS A 176 -2.36 0.61 -12.25
N LEU A 177 -2.39 0.32 -10.95
CA LEU A 177 -1.61 1.05 -9.94
C LEU A 177 -0.10 0.92 -10.19
N SER A 178 0.40 -0.30 -10.39
CA SER A 178 1.83 -0.53 -10.64
C SER A 178 2.33 0.23 -11.87
N ARG A 179 1.56 0.18 -12.97
CA ARG A 179 1.92 0.92 -14.20
C ARG A 179 1.91 2.43 -13.99
N ALA A 180 0.98 2.96 -13.19
CA ALA A 180 0.90 4.39 -12.89
C ALA A 180 2.12 4.86 -12.08
N LEU A 181 2.50 4.10 -11.05
CA LEU A 181 3.69 4.37 -10.24
C LEU A 181 4.98 4.30 -11.06
N GLU A 182 5.15 3.26 -11.88
CA GLU A 182 6.31 3.09 -12.78
C GLU A 182 6.41 4.21 -13.82
N SER A 183 5.29 4.58 -14.44
CA SER A 183 5.23 5.67 -15.43
C SER A 183 5.55 7.01 -14.78
N THR A 184 4.96 7.28 -13.61
CA THR A 184 5.22 8.49 -12.82
C THR A 184 6.71 8.59 -12.49
N ALA A 185 7.32 7.54 -11.96
CA ALA A 185 8.74 7.56 -11.63
C ALA A 185 9.65 7.76 -12.84
N THR A 186 9.25 7.24 -14.01
CA THR A 186 9.97 7.50 -15.26
C THR A 186 9.89 8.97 -15.65
N ILE A 187 8.68 9.55 -15.67
CA ILE A 187 8.47 10.96 -16.01
C ILE A 187 9.23 11.87 -15.04
N VAL A 188 9.06 11.66 -13.74
CA VAL A 188 9.67 12.52 -12.71
C VAL A 188 11.21 12.44 -12.78
N ARG A 189 11.80 11.25 -12.93
CA ARG A 189 13.26 11.12 -13.06
C ARG A 189 13.83 11.86 -14.25
N GLU A 190 13.14 11.85 -15.40
CA GLU A 190 13.58 12.56 -16.60
C GLU A 190 13.40 14.09 -16.47
N VAL A 191 12.40 14.55 -15.74
CA VAL A 191 12.10 15.99 -15.57
C VAL A 191 12.86 16.62 -14.41
N ALA A 192 13.27 15.84 -13.40
CA ALA A 192 13.94 16.35 -12.20
C ALA A 192 15.16 17.26 -12.48
N PRO A 193 16.07 16.96 -13.44
CA PRO A 193 17.21 17.83 -13.74
C PRO A 193 16.84 19.22 -14.28
N PHE A 194 15.61 19.39 -14.77
CA PHE A 194 15.09 20.65 -15.33
C PHE A 194 14.15 21.39 -14.37
N SER A 195 13.88 20.80 -13.20
CA SER A 195 12.92 21.34 -12.24
C SER A 195 13.50 22.54 -11.49
N ALA A 196 12.64 23.52 -11.21
CA ALA A 196 13.00 24.62 -10.32
C ALA A 196 13.28 24.09 -8.90
N ALA A 197 14.05 24.84 -8.10
CA ALA A 197 14.48 24.41 -6.77
C ALA A 197 13.31 24.19 -5.77
N ASP A 198 12.19 24.87 -6.01
CA ASP A 198 10.94 24.78 -5.25
C ASP A 198 9.91 23.82 -5.88
N SER A 199 10.24 23.17 -7.01
CA SER A 199 9.33 22.22 -7.65
C SER A 199 9.38 20.85 -6.96
N LEU A 200 8.19 20.27 -6.74
CA LEU A 200 8.03 18.88 -6.26
C LEU A 200 8.70 17.86 -7.18
N LEU A 201 8.70 18.11 -8.50
CA LEU A 201 9.31 17.18 -9.47
C LEU A 201 10.83 17.09 -9.31
N GLY A 202 11.47 18.05 -8.64
CA GLY A 202 12.88 18.01 -8.27
C GLY A 202 13.17 17.19 -7.00
N ARG A 203 12.15 16.69 -6.30
CA ARG A 203 12.28 15.99 -5.00
C ARG A 203 12.36 14.46 -5.10
N VAL A 204 12.60 13.93 -6.29
CA VAL A 204 12.77 12.48 -6.49
C VAL A 204 14.06 11.99 -5.86
N THR A 205 13.98 10.91 -5.09
CA THR A 205 15.16 10.25 -4.54
C THR A 205 15.76 9.28 -5.56
N THR A 206 17.05 9.40 -5.84
CA THR A 206 17.78 8.55 -6.79
C THR A 206 18.76 7.59 -6.11
N GLU A 207 18.49 7.23 -4.84
CA GLU A 207 19.34 6.29 -4.11
C GLU A 207 19.41 4.94 -4.83
N GLU A 208 20.59 4.33 -4.81
CA GLU A 208 20.74 2.98 -5.36
C GLU A 208 19.85 2.01 -4.58
N PRO A 209 19.07 1.16 -5.28
CA PRO A 209 18.25 0.18 -4.60
C PRO A 209 19.12 -0.85 -3.90
N HIS A 210 18.60 -1.42 -2.81
CA HIS A 210 19.15 -2.62 -2.17
C HIS A 210 19.37 -3.70 -3.25
N PRO A 211 20.39 -4.59 -3.14
CA PRO A 211 20.64 -5.67 -4.10
C PRO A 211 19.46 -6.60 -4.43
N LEU A 212 18.40 -6.58 -3.62
CA LEU A 212 17.14 -7.31 -3.84
C LEU A 212 16.12 -6.52 -4.70
N GLY A 213 16.40 -5.26 -5.04
CA GLY A 213 15.52 -4.37 -5.80
C GLY A 213 14.49 -3.60 -4.97
N ALA A 214 14.72 -3.44 -3.66
CA ALA A 214 13.86 -2.67 -2.75
C ALA A 214 14.65 -1.52 -2.12
N PRO A 215 13.99 -0.53 -1.49
CA PRO A 215 14.70 0.46 -0.69
C PRO A 215 15.46 -0.16 0.48
N PHE A 216 16.48 0.51 0.99
CA PHE A 216 17.15 0.11 2.23
C PHE A 216 16.22 0.29 3.43
N GLY A 217 16.34 -0.60 4.42
CA GLY A 217 15.59 -0.55 5.67
C GLY A 217 16.39 0.08 6.80
N ALA A 218 15.97 -0.20 8.04
CA ALA A 218 16.65 0.33 9.22
C ALA A 218 18.13 -0.15 9.31
N PRO A 219 19.10 0.74 9.62
CA PRO A 219 20.54 0.43 9.53
C PRO A 219 21.03 -0.73 10.40
N ALA A 220 20.34 -1.04 11.49
CA ALA A 220 20.74 -2.09 12.43
C ALA A 220 20.34 -3.51 11.97
N SER A 221 19.57 -3.64 10.89
CA SER A 221 19.01 -4.91 10.42
C SER A 221 19.89 -5.55 9.35
N ARG A 222 19.85 -6.89 9.22
CA ARG A 222 20.53 -7.64 8.15
C ARG A 222 19.56 -8.55 7.42
N CYS A 223 19.66 -8.64 6.10
CA CYS A 223 18.76 -9.52 5.34
C CYS A 223 18.85 -10.99 5.81
N SER A 224 20.03 -11.46 6.24
CA SER A 224 20.24 -12.82 6.75
C SER A 224 19.54 -13.13 8.08
N SER A 225 19.15 -12.11 8.85
CA SER A 225 18.39 -12.26 10.09
C SER A 225 16.89 -12.02 9.91
N CYS A 226 16.44 -11.72 8.69
CA CYS A 226 15.04 -11.47 8.37
C CYS A 226 14.18 -12.72 8.57
N ALA A 227 12.91 -12.56 8.98
CA ALA A 227 11.92 -13.65 8.99
C ALA A 227 11.75 -14.34 7.64
N TRP A 228 12.00 -13.59 6.55
CA TRP A 228 11.89 -14.06 5.18
C TRP A 228 13.15 -14.75 4.64
N ALA A 229 14.24 -14.80 5.42
CA ALA A 229 15.47 -15.48 5.02
C ALA A 229 15.43 -16.96 5.42
N LYS A 230 15.54 -17.86 4.44
CA LYS A 230 15.55 -19.31 4.65
C LYS A 230 16.84 -19.95 4.20
N ASP A 231 17.22 -21.03 4.89
CA ASP A 231 18.39 -21.82 4.52
C ASP A 231 18.11 -22.61 3.24
N ALA A 232 19.03 -22.50 2.29
CA ALA A 232 19.05 -23.21 1.01
C ALA A 232 20.44 -23.83 0.84
N GLY A 233 20.66 -24.98 1.51
CA GLY A 233 21.98 -25.61 1.59
C GLY A 233 22.96 -24.80 2.41
N ARG A 234 24.02 -24.27 1.78
CA ARG A 234 25.05 -23.44 2.43
C ARG A 234 24.76 -21.94 2.35
N ALA A 235 23.71 -21.53 1.64
CA ALA A 235 23.33 -20.14 1.45
C ALA A 235 21.97 -19.85 2.09
N LYS A 236 21.61 -18.57 2.16
CA LYS A 236 20.26 -18.13 2.49
C LYS A 236 19.58 -17.56 1.25
N VAL A 237 18.27 -17.72 1.17
CA VAL A 237 17.41 -17.13 0.13
C VAL A 237 16.31 -16.29 0.76
N CYS A 238 15.88 -15.23 0.07
CA CYS A 238 14.79 -14.38 0.51
C CYS A 238 13.47 -14.84 -0.13
N LEU A 239 12.53 -15.28 0.71
CA LEU A 239 11.23 -15.74 0.27
C LEU A 239 10.32 -14.63 -0.29
N GLN A 240 10.60 -13.35 -0.02
CA GLN A 240 9.85 -12.20 -0.58
C GLN A 240 10.26 -11.80 -2.01
N PHE A 241 11.43 -12.25 -2.46
CA PHE A 241 12.00 -11.87 -3.75
C PHE A 241 12.36 -13.14 -4.52
N ASP A 242 11.37 -14.01 -4.72
CA ASP A 242 11.48 -15.21 -5.56
C ASP A 242 12.71 -16.08 -5.24
N GLU A 243 12.98 -16.30 -3.96
CA GLU A 243 14.13 -17.08 -3.48
C GLU A 243 15.50 -16.56 -3.95
N ARG A 244 15.63 -15.25 -4.23
CA ARG A 244 16.93 -14.65 -4.51
C ARG A 244 17.91 -14.88 -3.35
N SER A 245 19.15 -15.17 -3.71
CA SER A 245 20.25 -15.36 -2.75
C SER A 245 20.43 -14.14 -1.86
N VAL A 246 20.72 -14.36 -0.59
CA VAL A 246 20.97 -13.34 0.42
C VAL A 246 22.41 -13.43 0.87
N ASP A 247 23.17 -12.35 0.65
CA ASP A 247 24.47 -12.19 1.28
C ASP A 247 24.31 -11.85 2.77
N PRO A 248 25.01 -12.53 3.70
CA PRO A 248 24.95 -12.24 5.13
C PRO A 248 25.35 -10.82 5.53
N THR A 249 26.14 -10.14 4.70
CA THR A 249 26.65 -8.79 4.95
C THR A 249 25.66 -7.71 4.54
N TRP A 250 24.67 -8.02 3.70
CA TRP A 250 23.66 -7.05 3.27
C TRP A 250 22.85 -6.53 4.44
N LEU A 251 22.71 -5.21 4.50
CA LEU A 251 21.78 -4.53 5.39
C LEU A 251 20.35 -5.00 5.10
N GLY A 252 19.45 -4.85 6.07
CA GLY A 252 18.03 -5.13 5.84
C GLY A 252 17.48 -4.19 4.77
N CYS A 253 16.67 -4.71 3.85
CA CYS A 253 15.85 -3.86 2.98
C CYS A 253 14.63 -3.31 3.77
N ALA A 254 13.87 -2.40 3.15
CA ALA A 254 12.67 -1.80 3.75
C ALA A 254 11.57 -2.82 4.08
N ARG A 255 11.66 -4.05 3.55
CA ARG A 255 10.76 -5.17 3.87
C ARG A 255 11.32 -6.14 4.92
N TRP A 256 12.45 -5.79 5.54
CA TRP A 256 13.02 -6.60 6.61
C TRP A 256 12.02 -6.74 7.76
N GLU A 257 11.91 -7.96 8.29
CA GLU A 257 11.08 -8.24 9.45
C GLU A 257 11.88 -9.03 10.49
N PRO A 258 11.65 -8.76 11.79
CA PRO A 258 12.25 -9.57 12.85
C PRO A 258 11.75 -11.00 12.75
N ARG A 259 12.55 -11.95 13.22
CA ARG A 259 12.16 -13.36 13.28
C ARG A 259 10.80 -13.53 13.97
N VAL A 260 10.03 -14.47 13.46
CA VAL A 260 8.70 -14.77 14.00
C VAL A 260 8.86 -15.30 15.42
N ASP A 261 8.00 -14.81 16.31
CA ASP A 261 7.75 -15.42 17.61
C ASP A 261 6.26 -15.73 17.69
N CYS A 262 5.94 -17.02 17.82
CA CYS A 262 4.56 -17.50 17.86
C CYS A 262 3.81 -16.99 19.10
N GLY A 263 4.51 -16.81 20.23
CA GLY A 263 3.93 -16.32 21.47
C GLY A 263 3.48 -14.86 21.39
N THR A 264 4.10 -14.08 20.51
CA THR A 264 3.70 -12.68 20.28
C THR A 264 2.75 -12.55 19.09
N CYS A 265 2.92 -13.30 18.00
CA CYS A 265 2.11 -13.07 16.81
C CYS A 265 0.79 -13.84 16.81
N GLY A 266 0.76 -15.09 17.27
CA GLY A 266 -0.42 -15.95 17.25
C GLY A 266 -1.07 -16.19 15.87
N ALA A 267 -0.51 -15.70 14.76
CA ALA A 267 -1.20 -15.54 13.47
C ALA A 267 -1.92 -16.81 12.99
N CYS A 268 -1.22 -17.94 13.03
CA CYS A 268 -1.77 -19.23 12.62
C CYS A 268 -2.76 -19.83 13.60
N CYS A 269 -2.93 -19.30 14.82
CA CYS A 269 -3.92 -19.72 15.82
C CYS A 269 -5.17 -18.84 15.83
N ARG A 270 -5.11 -17.68 15.16
CA ARG A 270 -6.19 -16.71 15.02
C ARG A 270 -6.65 -16.58 13.56
N GLU A 271 -6.86 -15.37 13.05
CA GLU A 271 -7.72 -15.08 11.91
C GLU A 271 -7.17 -15.59 10.56
N ALA A 272 -5.97 -16.16 10.54
CA ALA A 272 -5.38 -16.73 9.34
C ALA A 272 -6.15 -17.98 8.84
N PHE A 273 -6.77 -18.75 9.74
CA PHE A 273 -7.53 -19.95 9.37
C PHE A 273 -8.84 -20.01 10.15
N THR A 274 -9.84 -20.73 9.60
CA THR A 274 -11.18 -20.89 10.18
C THR A 274 -11.35 -22.19 10.94
N ALA A 275 -10.53 -23.19 10.64
CA ALA A 275 -10.53 -24.49 11.31
C ALA A 275 -9.14 -25.14 11.25
N VAL A 276 -8.98 -26.22 12.02
CA VAL A 276 -7.79 -27.09 12.00
C VAL A 276 -8.26 -28.52 11.90
N ASP A 277 -7.86 -29.23 10.86
CA ASP A 277 -8.18 -30.65 10.71
C ASP A 277 -7.46 -31.48 11.79
N VAL A 278 -8.19 -32.47 12.32
CA VAL A 278 -7.70 -33.44 13.30
C VAL A 278 -8.10 -34.86 12.89
N GLU A 279 -7.23 -35.84 13.09
CA GLU A 279 -7.61 -37.25 12.96
C GLU A 279 -8.25 -37.77 14.25
N ALA A 280 -9.15 -38.76 14.14
CA ALA A 280 -9.87 -39.31 15.30
C ALA A 280 -8.96 -39.96 16.35
N SER A 281 -7.78 -40.42 15.95
CA SER A 281 -6.76 -41.03 16.81
C SER A 281 -5.80 -40.03 17.44
N GLU A 282 -5.87 -38.74 17.07
CA GLU A 282 -4.95 -37.74 17.62
C GLU A 282 -5.20 -37.50 19.11
N PRO A 283 -4.14 -37.26 19.92
CA PRO A 283 -4.29 -36.95 21.33
C PRO A 283 -5.29 -35.83 21.61
N PHE A 284 -5.31 -34.77 20.78
CA PHE A 284 -6.27 -33.68 20.91
C PHE A 284 -7.72 -34.18 20.83
N ALA A 285 -8.04 -34.98 19.83
CA ALA A 285 -9.40 -35.45 19.59
C ALA A 285 -9.86 -36.44 20.66
N VAL A 286 -8.95 -37.29 21.14
CA VAL A 286 -9.23 -38.26 22.21
C VAL A 286 -9.40 -37.59 23.57
N GLN A 287 -8.53 -36.64 23.92
CA GLN A 287 -8.50 -36.01 25.24
C GLN A 287 -9.50 -34.84 25.36
N HIS A 288 -9.82 -34.18 24.24
CA HIS A 288 -10.66 -32.99 24.21
C HIS A 288 -11.81 -33.12 23.20
N PRO A 289 -12.64 -34.19 23.26
CA PRO A 289 -13.72 -34.40 22.29
C PRO A 289 -14.75 -33.27 22.28
N GLY A 290 -14.94 -32.57 23.41
CA GLY A 290 -15.83 -31.40 23.50
C GLY A 290 -15.34 -30.16 22.74
N LEU A 291 -14.08 -30.13 22.29
CA LEU A 291 -13.51 -29.05 21.47
C LEU A 291 -13.41 -29.42 19.98
N VAL A 292 -13.82 -30.63 19.61
CA VAL A 292 -13.77 -31.13 18.23
C VAL A 292 -15.16 -31.14 17.62
N THR A 293 -15.29 -30.54 16.45
CA THR A 293 -16.51 -30.59 15.64
C THR A 293 -16.42 -31.76 14.66
N ARG A 294 -17.52 -32.47 14.51
CA ARG A 294 -17.66 -33.56 13.54
C ARG A 294 -18.64 -33.15 12.44
N ASP A 295 -18.19 -33.25 11.20
CA ASP A 295 -19.02 -33.15 10.00
C ASP A 295 -18.84 -34.40 9.14
N GLY A 296 -19.82 -35.30 9.20
CA GLY A 296 -19.69 -36.64 8.62
C GLY A 296 -18.47 -37.38 9.17
N GLN A 297 -17.50 -37.68 8.31
CA GLN A 297 -16.23 -38.33 8.67
C GLN A 297 -15.10 -37.34 9.01
N HIS A 298 -15.28 -36.05 8.74
CA HIS A 298 -14.26 -35.04 8.97
C HIS A 298 -14.35 -34.53 10.42
N LEU A 299 -13.19 -34.39 11.05
CA LEU A 299 -13.06 -33.84 12.39
C LEU A 299 -12.17 -32.60 12.33
N TYR A 300 -12.60 -31.52 12.96
CA TYR A 300 -11.83 -30.28 12.99
C TYR A 300 -12.07 -29.50 14.27
N VAL A 301 -11.09 -28.67 14.62
CA VAL A 301 -11.18 -27.69 15.69
C VAL A 301 -11.57 -26.35 15.09
N LEU A 302 -12.75 -25.86 15.46
CA LEU A 302 -13.28 -24.59 14.96
C LEU A 302 -12.55 -23.37 15.51
N ARG A 303 -12.64 -22.28 14.74
CA ARG A 303 -12.14 -20.97 15.12
C ARG A 303 -13.23 -19.91 14.95
N PRO A 304 -14.26 -19.91 15.82
CA PRO A 304 -15.33 -18.92 15.75
C PRO A 304 -14.74 -17.51 15.89
N GLY A 305 -15.20 -16.59 15.06
CA GLY A 305 -14.63 -15.23 15.00
C GLY A 305 -13.15 -15.20 14.61
N GLY A 306 -12.66 -16.24 13.94
CA GLY A 306 -11.25 -16.36 13.55
C GLY A 306 -10.34 -16.69 14.72
N ARG A 307 -10.82 -17.20 15.87
CA ARG A 307 -9.96 -17.53 17.01
C ARG A 307 -10.11 -18.97 17.45
N CYS A 308 -9.00 -19.71 17.53
CA CYS A 308 -9.02 -21.10 18.00
C CYS A 308 -9.60 -21.22 19.41
N VAL A 309 -10.52 -22.18 19.59
CA VAL A 309 -11.19 -22.44 20.87
C VAL A 309 -10.24 -22.86 21.99
N ALA A 310 -9.06 -23.38 21.65
CA ALA A 310 -8.00 -23.74 22.62
C ALA A 310 -6.97 -22.62 22.85
N LEU A 311 -7.13 -21.44 22.24
CA LEU A 311 -6.18 -20.34 22.32
C LEU A 311 -6.46 -19.43 23.52
N ARG A 312 -5.49 -19.33 24.42
CA ARG A 312 -5.42 -18.31 25.48
C ARG A 312 -4.46 -17.18 25.14
N GLY A 313 -4.64 -16.10 25.88
CA GLY A 313 -3.84 -14.90 25.77
C GLY A 313 -4.15 -14.05 24.55
N GLY A 314 -3.37 -13.00 24.29
CA GLY A 314 -3.60 -12.08 23.17
C GLY A 314 -4.99 -11.42 23.19
N ILE A 315 -5.57 -11.24 24.37
CA ILE A 315 -6.80 -10.45 24.58
C ILE A 315 -6.43 -9.00 24.88
N ALA A 316 -5.45 -8.80 25.75
CA ALA A 316 -4.89 -7.50 26.05
C ALA A 316 -3.58 -7.27 25.27
N PRO A 317 -3.19 -6.01 25.02
CA PRO A 317 -1.86 -5.70 24.48
C PRO A 317 -0.74 -6.33 25.32
N GLY A 318 0.17 -7.06 24.66
CA GLY A 318 1.31 -7.72 25.29
C GLY A 318 1.03 -9.10 25.90
N ASP A 319 -0.22 -9.55 25.93
CA ASP A 319 -0.61 -10.86 26.43
C ASP A 319 -0.18 -11.98 25.46
N PRO A 320 0.62 -12.98 25.87
CA PRO A 320 1.17 -13.96 24.95
C PRO A 320 0.14 -14.98 24.48
N PHE A 321 0.14 -15.30 23.19
CA PHE A 321 -0.67 -16.36 22.61
C PHE A 321 -0.16 -17.75 23.02
N ARG A 322 -1.01 -18.54 23.67
CA ARG A 322 -0.67 -19.91 24.12
C ARG A 322 -1.84 -20.86 23.91
N CYS A 323 -1.55 -22.09 23.47
CA CYS A 323 -2.55 -23.16 23.44
C CYS A 323 -2.69 -23.76 24.85
N ASP A 324 -3.92 -23.88 25.35
CA ASP A 324 -4.21 -24.58 26.63
C ASP A 324 -3.80 -26.05 26.60
N HIS A 325 -3.69 -26.62 25.41
CA HIS A 325 -3.44 -28.04 25.18
C HIS A 325 -2.18 -28.21 24.34
N TYR A 326 -1.10 -27.49 24.70
CA TYR A 326 0.12 -27.40 23.89
C TYR A 326 0.73 -28.77 23.56
N ASP A 327 0.80 -29.68 24.53
CA ASP A 327 1.40 -31.01 24.34
C ASP A 327 0.52 -31.96 23.52
N ALA A 328 -0.80 -31.80 23.66
CA ALA A 328 -1.81 -32.59 22.95
C ALA A 328 -2.20 -32.00 21.59
N ARG A 329 -1.62 -30.86 21.18
CA ARG A 329 -2.06 -30.10 19.99
C ARG A 329 -2.20 -30.94 18.71
N PRO A 330 -3.12 -30.58 17.80
CA PRO A 330 -3.26 -31.25 16.51
C PRO A 330 -1.93 -31.41 15.76
N ARG A 331 -1.77 -32.49 14.98
CA ARG A 331 -0.57 -32.72 14.15
C ARG A 331 -0.29 -31.53 13.24
N SER A 332 -1.33 -31.03 12.58
CA SER A 332 -1.29 -29.83 11.73
C SER A 332 -0.77 -28.57 12.47
N CYS A 333 -1.00 -28.43 13.78
CA CYS A 333 -0.43 -27.37 14.60
C CYS A 333 1.01 -27.69 15.08
N ARG A 334 1.33 -28.96 15.30
CA ARG A 334 2.64 -29.41 15.78
C ARG A 334 3.71 -29.31 14.72
N ASP A 335 3.34 -29.66 13.49
CA ASP A 335 4.23 -29.71 12.33
C ASP A 335 4.33 -28.35 11.61
N PHE A 336 3.61 -27.34 12.11
CA PHE A 336 3.63 -26.00 11.56
C PHE A 336 4.95 -25.28 11.93
N GLU A 337 5.94 -25.36 11.03
CA GLU A 337 7.26 -24.78 11.25
C GLU A 337 7.22 -23.23 11.31
N GLU A 338 7.85 -22.67 12.34
CA GLU A 338 8.01 -21.23 12.51
C GLU A 338 8.78 -20.59 11.34
N GLY A 339 8.27 -19.46 10.85
CA GLY A 339 8.86 -18.74 9.71
C GLY A 339 8.81 -19.50 8.39
N SER A 340 8.22 -20.70 8.31
CA SER A 340 7.99 -21.38 7.03
C SER A 340 7.12 -20.54 6.08
N ARG A 341 7.06 -20.92 4.79
CA ARG A 341 6.18 -20.26 3.81
C ARG A 341 4.73 -20.17 4.30
N ASN A 342 4.21 -21.25 4.90
CA ASN A 342 2.85 -21.28 5.45
C ASN A 342 2.69 -20.34 6.66
N CYS A 343 3.72 -20.26 7.52
CA CYS A 343 3.75 -19.32 8.65
C CYS A 343 3.70 -17.86 8.17
N LEU A 344 4.54 -17.51 7.21
CA LEU A 344 4.63 -16.15 6.68
C LEU A 344 3.37 -15.78 5.88
N ALA A 345 2.81 -16.70 5.11
CA ALA A 345 1.53 -16.52 4.43
C ALA A 345 0.37 -16.29 5.43
N ALA A 346 0.34 -17.04 6.53
CA ALA A 346 -0.63 -16.82 7.60
C ALA A 346 -0.49 -15.42 8.22
N ARG A 347 0.74 -14.95 8.44
CA ARG A 347 1.02 -13.59 8.93
C ARG A 347 0.62 -12.51 7.94
N GLN A 348 0.88 -12.69 6.64
CA GLN A 348 0.44 -11.76 5.60
C GLN A 348 -1.09 -11.63 5.56
N LYS A 349 -1.81 -12.76 5.65
CA LYS A 349 -3.27 -12.79 5.65
C LYS A 349 -3.90 -11.95 6.77
N VAL A 350 -3.23 -11.84 7.91
CA VAL A 350 -3.70 -11.06 9.06
C VAL A 350 -2.97 -9.72 9.23
N GLY A 351 -2.25 -9.26 8.19
CA GLY A 351 -1.57 -7.97 8.19
C GLY A 351 -0.42 -7.85 9.19
N LEU A 352 0.27 -8.95 9.50
CA LEU A 352 1.46 -8.94 10.37
C LEU A 352 2.80 -9.03 9.61
N SER A 353 2.76 -9.34 8.31
CA SER A 353 3.94 -9.42 7.45
C SER A 353 3.65 -8.84 6.06
N LEU A 354 4.72 -8.37 5.38
CA LEU A 354 4.71 -7.72 4.06
C LEU A 354 4.80 -8.66 2.87
#